data_AF-A0A7C4PP72-F1
#
_entry.id   AF-A0A7C4PP72-F1
#
_cell.length_a   1.000
_cell.length_b   1.000
_cell.length_c   1.000
_cell.angle_alpha   90.00
_cell.angle_beta   90.00
_cell.angle_gamma   90.00
#
_symmetry.space_group_name_H-M   'P 1'
#
loop_
_entity.id
_entity.type
_entity.pdbx_description
1 polymer ?
#
loop_
_entity_poly.entity_id
_entity_poly.type
_entity_poly.pdbx_seq_one_letter_code
_entity_poly.pdbx_strand_id
1 'polypeptide(L)'
;MYAGNARGYSLYMLLSLVLFCLAVVLVRRCNRAGWLLLVITGGLGFWTVPFMLYPFGGALLWMFLLALAGEGRESYGSVGKFVLYLVGAGLATAGLAALLYAPVEIWGTGWHSLIGNSFVQRLAWEDFLPTLRVRLQETAWEWSIDLPWWLGWAITACGFIPLIWHSRLSRERVSPWWAALLWLALVLPVQRPNPLARLWTYLIPLWALSGAAGGVVLWRWLTRQWPKALAVRAGVALSLLLVGGLALATWLEYGRPGRAGVGQVERAAIFLNEAMQPGDVALAVEPEDAPLWFYLLEKGAGREFFELKRVHELHQLYLVMDLSRGQTVEEVLRGRGLDPALCPPTSVQTWRTVGTLEIKLCRLAP
;
A
#
# COMPACT_ATOMS: atom_id res chain seq x y z
N MET A 1 15.39 -6.10 6.89
CA MET A 1 14.17 -5.53 6.26
C MET A 1 13.19 -6.66 6.05
N TYR A 2 12.07 -6.67 6.78
CA TYR A 2 10.96 -7.54 6.45
C TYR A 2 10.42 -7.20 5.06
N ALA A 3 10.51 -8.15 4.14
CA ALA A 3 9.57 -8.24 3.02
C ALA A 3 8.14 -8.60 3.49
N GLY A 4 7.91 -8.77 4.81
CA GLY A 4 6.60 -8.89 5.45
C GLY A 4 5.77 -7.60 5.45
N ASN A 5 6.31 -6.46 5.00
CA ASN A 5 5.52 -5.23 4.76
C ASN A 5 4.53 -5.36 3.59
N ALA A 6 4.51 -6.47 2.85
CA ALA A 6 3.49 -6.74 1.87
C ALA A 6 2.18 -7.17 2.56
N ARG A 7 1.50 -6.26 3.27
CA ARG A 7 0.06 -6.34 3.61
C ARG A 7 -0.80 -6.31 2.33
N GLY A 8 -0.46 -7.13 1.33
CA GLY A 8 -1.10 -7.18 0.02
C GLY A 8 -0.81 -6.01 -0.91
N TYR A 9 -0.09 -4.95 -0.52
CA TYR A 9 0.02 -3.72 -1.33
C TYR A 9 0.72 -3.89 -2.68
N SER A 10 1.74 -4.75 -2.78
CA SER A 10 2.39 -5.05 -4.06
C SER A 10 1.43 -5.80 -5.00
N LEU A 11 0.64 -6.74 -4.46
CA LEU A 11 -0.41 -7.44 -5.21
C LEU A 11 -1.53 -6.48 -5.61
N TYR A 12 -1.94 -5.58 -4.71
CA TYR A 12 -2.91 -4.52 -5.00
C TYR A 12 -2.45 -3.67 -6.19
N MET A 13 -1.20 -3.20 -6.21
CA MET A 13 -0.65 -2.43 -7.31
C MET A 13 -0.60 -3.25 -8.61
N LEU A 14 -0.13 -4.50 -8.54
CA LEU A 14 -0.06 -5.41 -9.69
C LEU A 14 -1.45 -5.67 -10.29
N LEU A 15 -2.41 -6.08 -9.46
CA LEU A 15 -3.78 -6.37 -9.89
C LEU A 15 -4.46 -5.12 -10.44
N SER A 16 -4.20 -3.95 -9.87
CA SER A 16 -4.66 -2.66 -10.43
C SER A 16 -4.13 -2.43 -11.84
N LEU A 17 -2.83 -2.64 -12.05
CA LEU A 17 -2.23 -2.49 -13.38
C LEU A 17 -2.82 -3.50 -14.38
N VAL A 18 -3.01 -4.75 -13.96
CA VAL A 18 -3.65 -5.78 -14.78
C VAL A 18 -5.08 -5.38 -15.17
N LEU A 19 -5.87 -4.79 -14.26
CA LEU A 19 -7.21 -4.31 -14.57
C LEU A 19 -7.21 -3.24 -15.67
N PHE A 20 -6.33 -2.23 -15.58
CA PHE A 20 -6.23 -1.20 -16.62
C PHE A 20 -5.72 -1.77 -17.96
N CYS A 21 -4.80 -2.74 -17.93
CA CYS A 21 -4.37 -3.45 -19.15
C CYS A 21 -5.51 -4.26 -19.78
N LEU A 22 -6.30 -4.97 -18.97
CA LEU A 22 -7.47 -5.72 -19.45
C LEU A 22 -8.55 -4.80 -20.01
N ALA A 23 -8.77 -3.64 -19.38
CA ALA A 23 -9.73 -2.64 -19.87
C ALA A 23 -9.43 -2.23 -21.32
N VAL A 24 -8.16 -1.95 -21.66
CA VAL A 24 -7.74 -1.63 -23.03
C VAL A 24 -8.08 -2.75 -24.02
N VAL A 25 -7.84 -4.01 -23.63
CA VAL A 25 -8.12 -5.17 -24.48
C VAL A 25 -9.63 -5.39 -24.65
N LEU A 26 -10.39 -5.29 -23.56
CA LEU A 26 -11.82 -5.61 -23.52
C LEU A 26 -12.70 -4.57 -24.20
N VAL A 27 -12.30 -3.29 -24.21
CA VAL A 27 -12.99 -2.25 -24.98
C VAL A 27 -12.92 -2.57 -26.48
N ARG A 28 -11.80 -3.10 -26.96
CA ARG A 28 -11.55 -3.33 -28.39
C ARG A 28 -11.88 -4.74 -28.88
N ARG A 29 -12.14 -5.69 -27.98
CA ARG A 29 -12.42 -7.08 -28.33
C ARG A 29 -13.42 -7.69 -27.35
N CYS A 30 -14.51 -8.24 -27.89
CA CYS A 30 -15.44 -9.06 -27.11
C CYS A 30 -14.81 -10.42 -26.79
N ASN A 31 -14.08 -10.50 -25.68
CA ASN A 31 -13.39 -11.71 -25.24
C ASN A 31 -13.91 -12.18 -23.87
N ARG A 32 -14.64 -13.31 -23.85
CA ARG A 32 -15.18 -13.91 -22.62
C ARG A 32 -14.09 -14.30 -21.63
N ALA A 33 -12.97 -14.83 -22.11
CA ALA A 33 -11.84 -15.18 -21.24
C ALA A 33 -11.21 -13.93 -20.60
N GLY A 34 -11.17 -12.81 -21.35
CA GLY A 34 -10.70 -11.54 -20.80
C GLY A 34 -11.65 -10.97 -19.73
N TRP A 35 -12.98 -11.08 -19.92
CA TRP A 35 -13.96 -10.72 -18.89
C TRP A 35 -13.85 -11.60 -17.65
N LEU A 36 -13.69 -12.91 -17.82
CA LEU A 36 -13.44 -13.83 -16.71
C LEU A 36 -12.16 -13.47 -15.95
N LEU A 37 -11.08 -13.16 -16.67
CA LEU A 37 -9.83 -12.73 -16.06
C LEU A 37 -9.99 -11.40 -15.32
N LEU A 38 -10.80 -10.45 -15.83
CA LEU A 38 -11.12 -9.22 -15.13
C LEU A 38 -11.88 -9.49 -13.82
N VAL A 39 -12.83 -10.42 -13.82
CA VAL A 39 -13.57 -10.85 -12.63
C VAL A 39 -12.65 -11.50 -11.60
N ILE A 40 -11.81 -12.44 -12.02
CA ILE A 40 -10.84 -13.11 -11.14
C ILE A 40 -9.84 -12.08 -10.56
N THR A 41 -9.30 -11.21 -11.40
CA THR A 41 -8.36 -10.14 -10.98
C THR A 41 -9.01 -9.22 -9.95
N GLY A 42 -10.24 -8.77 -10.21
CA GLY A 42 -11.01 -7.96 -9.27
C GLY A 42 -11.28 -8.68 -7.96
N GLY A 43 -11.76 -9.92 -8.02
CA GLY A 43 -12.11 -10.73 -6.85
C GLY A 43 -10.90 -11.01 -5.96
N LEU A 44 -9.77 -11.42 -6.55
CA LEU A 44 -8.50 -11.60 -5.83
C LEU A 44 -8.00 -10.28 -5.22
N GLY A 45 -8.19 -9.16 -5.94
CA GLY A 45 -7.81 -7.85 -5.45
C GLY A 45 -8.63 -7.43 -4.23
N PHE A 46 -9.96 -7.59 -4.28
CA PHE A 46 -10.84 -7.35 -3.14
C PHE A 46 -10.52 -8.25 -1.95
N TRP A 47 -10.22 -9.53 -2.20
CA TRP A 47 -9.80 -10.47 -1.17
C TRP A 47 -8.47 -10.07 -0.53
N THR A 48 -7.55 -9.50 -1.31
CA THR A 48 -6.28 -8.97 -0.82
C THR A 48 -6.49 -7.73 0.05
N VAL A 49 -7.25 -6.75 -0.46
CA VAL A 49 -7.57 -5.50 0.25
C VAL A 49 -8.94 -4.95 -0.17
N PRO A 50 -9.84 -4.60 0.78
CA PRO A 50 -11.18 -4.09 0.44
C PRO A 50 -11.18 -2.80 -0.39
N PHE A 51 -10.14 -1.97 -0.25
CA PHE A 51 -9.99 -0.74 -1.02
C PHE A 51 -9.58 -0.98 -2.49
N MET A 52 -9.52 -2.23 -2.96
CA MET A 52 -9.52 -2.57 -4.40
C MET A 52 -10.69 -1.93 -5.17
N LEU A 53 -11.73 -1.48 -4.47
CA LEU A 53 -12.79 -0.66 -5.02
C LEU A 53 -12.29 0.55 -5.83
N TYR A 54 -11.20 1.20 -5.41
CA TYR A 54 -10.69 2.39 -6.09
C TYR A 54 -10.15 2.09 -7.50
N PRO A 55 -9.15 1.21 -7.68
CA PRO A 55 -8.69 0.82 -9.02
C PRO A 55 -9.76 0.10 -9.82
N PHE A 56 -10.55 -0.79 -9.22
CA PHE A 56 -11.57 -1.55 -9.94
C PHE A 56 -12.68 -0.66 -10.47
N GLY A 57 -13.25 0.19 -9.62
CA GLY A 57 -14.27 1.14 -10.05
C GLY A 57 -13.74 2.20 -11.00
N GLY A 58 -12.48 2.64 -10.83
CA GLY A 58 -11.80 3.52 -11.79
C GLY A 58 -11.66 2.89 -13.18
N ALA A 59 -11.28 1.61 -13.25
CA ALA A 59 -11.19 0.87 -14.51
C ALA A 59 -12.57 0.65 -15.16
N LEU A 60 -13.59 0.27 -14.37
CA LEU A 60 -14.96 0.12 -14.90
C LEU A 60 -15.54 1.44 -15.39
N LEU A 61 -15.36 2.54 -14.63
CA LEU A 61 -15.78 3.88 -15.04
C LEU A 61 -15.06 4.30 -16.31
N TRP A 62 -13.76 4.01 -16.43
CA TRP A 62 -13.01 4.31 -17.64
C TRP A 62 -13.57 3.58 -18.85
N MET A 63 -13.80 2.27 -18.76
CA MET A 63 -14.42 1.48 -19.82
C MET A 63 -15.81 1.99 -20.17
N PHE A 64 -16.60 2.39 -19.18
CA PHE A 64 -17.93 2.98 -19.39
C PHE A 64 -17.84 4.30 -20.17
N LEU A 65 -16.93 5.20 -19.79
CA LEU A 65 -16.72 6.46 -20.50
C LEU A 65 -16.23 6.24 -21.94
N LEU A 66 -15.37 5.24 -22.18
CA LEU A 66 -14.96 4.85 -23.53
C LEU A 66 -16.14 4.34 -24.35
N ALA A 67 -17.03 3.56 -23.76
CA ALA A 67 -18.26 3.09 -24.42
C ALA A 67 -19.20 4.24 -24.79
N LEU A 68 -19.36 5.23 -23.91
CA LEU A 68 -20.11 6.47 -24.21
C LEU A 68 -19.46 7.29 -25.32
N ALA A 69 -18.13 7.30 -25.38
CA ALA A 69 -17.38 7.91 -26.47
C ALA A 69 -17.47 7.11 -27.79
N GLY A 70 -18.21 6.00 -27.81
CA GLY A 70 -18.44 5.15 -28.99
C GLY A 70 -17.39 4.05 -29.19
N GLU A 71 -16.39 3.96 -28.31
CA GLU A 71 -15.36 2.92 -28.39
C GLU A 71 -15.93 1.57 -27.96
N GLY A 72 -15.63 0.52 -28.71
CA GLY A 72 -16.18 -0.83 -28.49
C GLY A 72 -17.54 -1.11 -29.14
N ARG A 73 -18.21 -0.11 -29.74
CA ARG A 73 -19.46 -0.34 -30.48
C ARG A 73 -19.29 -1.37 -31.59
N GLU A 74 -18.17 -1.34 -32.32
CA GLU A 74 -17.87 -2.32 -33.37
C GLU A 74 -17.71 -3.74 -32.84
N SER A 75 -17.14 -3.90 -31.63
CA SER A 75 -16.88 -5.21 -31.03
C SER A 75 -18.10 -5.85 -30.38
N TYR A 76 -19.01 -5.03 -29.84
CA TYR A 76 -20.16 -5.51 -29.07
C TYR A 76 -21.50 -5.27 -29.79
N GLY A 77 -21.50 -4.56 -30.93
CA GLY A 77 -22.69 -4.20 -31.70
C GLY A 77 -23.47 -3.02 -31.12
N SER A 78 -23.52 -2.86 -29.80
CA SER A 78 -24.15 -1.72 -29.13
C SER A 78 -23.48 -1.36 -27.80
N VAL A 79 -23.62 -0.09 -27.41
CA VAL A 79 -23.17 0.41 -26.10
C VAL A 79 -23.90 -0.33 -24.97
N GLY A 80 -25.21 -0.56 -25.10
CA GLY A 80 -26.00 -1.27 -24.10
C GLY A 80 -25.50 -2.69 -23.84
N LYS A 81 -25.10 -3.43 -24.88
CA LYS A 81 -24.51 -4.77 -24.70
C LYS A 81 -23.19 -4.70 -23.95
N PHE A 82 -22.33 -3.73 -24.27
CA PHE A 82 -21.07 -3.53 -23.54
C PHE A 82 -21.30 -3.17 -22.06
N VAL A 83 -22.25 -2.27 -21.78
CA VAL A 83 -22.64 -1.92 -20.41
C VAL A 83 -23.18 -3.14 -19.65
N LEU A 84 -23.93 -4.03 -20.30
CA LEU A 84 -24.37 -5.28 -19.67
C LEU A 84 -23.18 -6.18 -19.26
N TYR A 85 -22.13 -6.26 -20.09
CA TYR A 85 -20.91 -6.97 -19.72
C TYR A 85 -20.19 -6.29 -18.55
N LEU A 86 -20.13 -4.95 -18.51
CA LEU A 86 -19.56 -4.21 -17.38
C LEU A 86 -20.30 -4.48 -16.07
N VAL A 87 -21.63 -4.38 -16.09
CA VAL A 87 -22.47 -4.65 -14.91
C VAL A 87 -22.35 -6.11 -14.49
N GLY A 88 -22.41 -7.04 -15.45
CA GLY A 88 -22.24 -8.47 -15.20
C GLY A 88 -20.88 -8.79 -14.59
N ALA A 89 -19.80 -8.19 -15.08
CA ALA A 89 -18.47 -8.35 -14.50
C ALA A 89 -18.37 -7.74 -13.09
N GLY A 90 -18.96 -6.56 -12.86
CA GLY A 90 -19.01 -5.95 -11.52
C GLY A 90 -19.74 -6.85 -10.50
N LEU A 91 -20.90 -7.38 -10.87
CA LEU A 91 -21.68 -8.29 -10.02
C LEU A 91 -20.94 -9.62 -9.80
N ALA A 92 -20.34 -10.20 -10.83
CA ALA A 92 -19.56 -11.42 -10.72
C ALA A 92 -18.32 -11.24 -9.83
N THR A 93 -17.62 -10.11 -9.94
CA THR A 93 -16.51 -9.74 -9.05
C THR A 93 -16.97 -9.62 -7.60
N ALA A 94 -18.09 -8.94 -7.35
CA ALA A 94 -18.65 -8.80 -6.01
C ALA A 94 -19.05 -10.18 -5.42
N GLY A 95 -19.70 -11.03 -6.22
CA GLY A 95 -20.05 -12.40 -5.81
C GLY A 95 -18.81 -13.26 -5.52
N LEU A 96 -17.77 -13.18 -6.35
CA LEU A 96 -16.51 -13.89 -6.11
C LEU A 96 -15.81 -13.37 -4.85
N ALA A 97 -15.76 -12.06 -4.65
CA ALA A 97 -15.18 -11.48 -3.44
C ALA A 97 -15.93 -11.95 -2.18
N ALA A 98 -17.27 -11.92 -2.20
CA ALA A 98 -18.10 -12.43 -1.10
C ALA A 98 -17.83 -13.93 -0.84
N LEU A 99 -17.70 -14.74 -1.89
CA LEU A 99 -17.36 -16.16 -1.75
C LEU A 99 -15.99 -16.38 -1.10
N LEU A 100 -14.99 -15.57 -1.47
CA LEU A 100 -13.65 -15.64 -0.88
C LEU A 100 -13.61 -15.17 0.58
N TYR A 101 -14.50 -14.25 0.97
CA TYR A 101 -14.66 -13.80 2.36
C TYR A 101 -15.56 -14.70 3.21
N ALA A 102 -16.40 -15.53 2.60
CA ALA A 102 -17.34 -16.40 3.29
C ALA A 102 -16.69 -17.26 4.41
N PRO A 103 -15.47 -17.83 4.25
CA PRO A 103 -14.86 -18.57 5.35
C PRO A 103 -14.57 -17.73 6.59
N VAL A 104 -14.18 -16.46 6.41
CA VAL A 104 -13.93 -15.52 7.50
C VAL A 104 -15.23 -15.11 8.19
N GLU A 105 -16.30 -14.99 7.42
CA GLU A 105 -17.63 -14.63 7.93
C GLU A 105 -18.30 -15.78 8.69
N ILE A 106 -18.20 -17.01 8.18
CA ILE A 106 -18.90 -18.19 8.71
C ILE A 106 -18.12 -18.81 9.88
N TRP A 107 -16.79 -18.94 9.77
CA TRP A 107 -15.96 -19.63 10.76
C TRP A 107 -15.01 -18.71 11.53
N GLY A 108 -14.87 -17.45 11.10
CA GLY A 108 -13.92 -16.50 11.67
C GLY A 108 -14.54 -15.52 12.67
N THR A 109 -14.00 -14.30 12.71
CA THR A 109 -14.37 -13.26 13.67
C THR A 109 -15.70 -12.54 13.35
N GLY A 110 -16.38 -12.98 12.29
CA GLY A 110 -17.67 -12.46 11.85
C GLY A 110 -17.60 -11.08 11.18
N TRP A 111 -18.76 -10.61 10.71
CA TRP A 111 -18.91 -9.40 9.90
C TRP A 111 -18.41 -8.10 10.56
N HIS A 112 -18.45 -8.04 11.90
CA HIS A 112 -18.00 -6.88 12.67
C HIS A 112 -16.50 -6.57 12.51
N SER A 113 -15.66 -7.57 12.24
CA SER A 113 -14.24 -7.32 11.99
C SER A 113 -13.96 -6.67 10.64
N LEU A 114 -14.88 -6.79 9.68
CA LEU A 114 -14.75 -6.21 8.34
C LEU A 114 -15.26 -4.77 8.27
N ILE A 115 -16.34 -4.44 8.98
CA ILE A 115 -17.00 -3.12 8.89
C ILE A 115 -16.81 -2.26 10.17
N GLY A 116 -16.65 -2.90 11.33
CA GLY A 116 -16.54 -2.20 12.61
C GLY A 116 -15.12 -1.75 12.98
N ASN A 117 -14.11 -2.13 12.20
CA ASN A 117 -12.73 -1.78 12.46
C ASN A 117 -12.52 -0.26 12.31
N SER A 118 -11.77 0.35 13.24
CA SER A 118 -11.41 1.77 13.23
C SER A 118 -10.78 2.22 11.91
N PHE A 119 -10.13 1.31 11.15
CA PHE A 119 -9.58 1.61 9.83
C PHE A 119 -10.62 1.81 8.71
N VAL A 120 -11.87 1.38 8.91
CA VAL A 120 -12.97 1.42 7.92
C VAL A 120 -14.08 2.38 8.33
N GLN A 121 -14.04 2.90 9.57
CA GLN A 121 -15.02 3.85 10.07
C GLN A 121 -15.00 5.15 9.26
N ARG A 122 -16.21 5.66 8.99
CA ARG A 122 -16.37 6.91 8.26
C ARG A 122 -15.97 8.08 9.17
N LEU A 123 -15.10 8.94 8.68
CA LEU A 123 -14.78 10.20 9.34
C LEU A 123 -15.98 11.15 9.30
N ALA A 124 -16.09 11.97 10.33
CA ALA A 124 -17.01 13.11 10.33
C ALA A 124 -16.58 14.10 9.24
N TRP A 125 -17.53 14.90 8.75
CA TRP A 125 -17.24 15.88 7.70
C TRP A 125 -16.21 16.93 8.13
N GLU A 126 -16.26 17.33 9.40
CA GLU A 126 -15.34 18.27 10.02
C GLU A 126 -13.89 17.77 10.01
N ASP A 127 -13.69 16.47 10.23
CA ASP A 127 -12.35 15.85 10.24
C ASP A 127 -11.88 15.44 8.84
N PHE A 128 -12.81 15.11 7.94
CA PHE A 128 -12.49 14.50 6.66
C PHE A 128 -11.66 15.39 5.75
N LEU A 129 -12.06 16.65 5.54
CA LEU A 129 -11.33 17.56 4.63
C LEU A 129 -9.94 17.95 5.15
N PRO A 130 -9.77 18.33 6.44
CA PRO A 130 -8.44 18.55 7.01
C PRO A 130 -7.55 17.31 6.90
N THR A 131 -8.10 16.14 7.24
CA THR A 131 -7.36 14.87 7.15
C THR A 131 -6.96 14.57 5.71
N LEU A 132 -7.88 14.69 4.74
CA LEU A 132 -7.59 14.46 3.33
C LEU A 132 -6.44 15.34 2.83
N ARG A 133 -6.42 16.62 3.21
CA ARG A 133 -5.36 17.55 2.80
C ARG A 133 -3.99 17.13 3.33
N VAL A 134 -3.91 16.80 4.63
CA VAL A 134 -2.66 16.35 5.26
C VAL A 134 -2.21 15.04 4.61
N ARG A 135 -3.10 14.06 4.45
CA ARG A 135 -2.78 12.76 3.84
C ARG A 135 -2.33 12.88 2.38
N LEU A 136 -2.87 13.83 1.61
CA LEU A 136 -2.41 14.07 0.23
C LEU A 136 -0.97 14.61 0.20
N GLN A 137 -0.59 15.45 1.17
CA GLN A 137 0.79 15.94 1.30
C GLN A 137 1.74 14.80 1.71
N GLU A 138 1.35 13.98 2.68
CA GLU A 138 2.09 12.78 3.07
C GLU A 138 2.24 11.81 1.89
N THR A 139 1.17 11.60 1.12
CA THR A 139 1.19 10.73 -0.07
C THR A 139 2.18 11.24 -1.12
N ALA A 140 2.19 12.55 -1.38
CA ALA A 140 3.13 13.15 -2.32
C ALA A 140 4.59 12.99 -1.85
N TRP A 141 4.83 13.16 -0.54
CA TRP A 141 6.13 12.90 0.06
C TRP A 141 6.52 11.42 -0.09
N GLU A 142 5.67 10.48 0.32
CA GLU A 142 5.94 9.04 0.26
C GLU A 142 6.23 8.54 -1.16
N TRP A 143 5.53 9.06 -2.18
CA TRP A 143 5.80 8.69 -3.57
C TRP A 143 7.16 9.18 -4.09
N SER A 144 7.77 10.15 -3.40
CA SER A 144 9.01 10.81 -3.81
C SER A 144 10.18 10.63 -2.84
N ILE A 145 9.99 9.90 -1.73
CA ILE A 145 10.96 9.84 -0.62
C ILE A 145 12.35 9.34 -1.03
N ASP A 146 12.41 8.37 -1.95
CA ASP A 146 13.66 7.81 -2.49
C ASP A 146 14.07 8.43 -3.83
N LEU A 147 13.35 9.47 -4.28
CA LEU A 147 13.67 10.20 -5.50
C LEU A 147 14.40 11.50 -5.15
N PRO A 148 15.33 11.97 -6.00
CA PRO A 148 15.77 13.35 -5.93
C PRO A 148 14.55 14.28 -5.96
N TRP A 149 14.52 15.30 -5.10
CA TRP A 149 13.35 16.17 -4.90
C TRP A 149 12.78 16.74 -6.22
N TRP A 150 13.64 17.02 -7.20
CA TRP A 150 13.24 17.55 -8.51
C TRP A 150 12.60 16.51 -9.42
N LEU A 151 12.92 15.21 -9.25
CA LEU A 151 12.50 14.15 -10.15
C LEU A 151 11.00 13.84 -9.98
N GLY A 152 10.51 13.81 -8.74
CA GLY A 152 9.07 13.65 -8.47
C GLY A 152 8.23 14.79 -9.10
N TRP A 153 8.72 16.03 -8.99
CA TRP A 153 8.10 17.17 -9.66
C TRP A 153 8.19 17.08 -11.19
N ALA A 154 9.32 16.62 -11.73
CA ALA A 154 9.49 16.45 -13.17
C ALA A 154 8.54 15.39 -13.75
N ILE A 155 8.37 14.24 -13.08
CA ILE A 155 7.42 13.19 -13.46
C ILE A 155 6.00 13.76 -13.43
N THR A 156 5.65 14.49 -12.38
CA THR A 156 4.33 15.11 -12.22
C THR A 156 4.05 16.15 -13.31
N ALA A 157 4.98 17.06 -13.55
CA ALA A 157 4.87 18.10 -14.58
C ALA A 157 4.75 17.48 -15.99
N CYS A 158 5.57 16.48 -16.30
CA CYS A 158 5.47 15.75 -17.55
C CYS A 158 4.14 14.99 -17.64
N GLY A 159 3.65 14.44 -16.54
CA GLY A 159 2.38 13.70 -16.47
C GLY A 159 1.16 14.53 -16.87
N PHE A 160 1.18 15.84 -16.66
CA PHE A 160 0.11 16.73 -17.10
C PHE A 160 0.03 16.90 -18.63
N ILE A 161 1.12 16.69 -19.37
CA ILE A 161 1.14 16.83 -20.84
C ILE A 161 0.15 15.85 -21.51
N PRO A 162 0.22 14.52 -21.29
CA PRO A 162 -0.74 13.59 -21.86
C PRO A 162 -2.13 13.65 -21.21
N LEU A 163 -2.30 14.33 -20.08
CA LEU A 163 -3.62 14.57 -19.49
C LEU A 163 -4.37 15.70 -20.20
N ILE A 164 -3.66 16.80 -20.52
CA ILE A 164 -4.24 17.97 -21.21
C ILE A 164 -4.42 17.69 -22.70
N TRP A 165 -3.43 17.07 -23.35
CA TRP A 165 -3.47 16.75 -24.77
C TRP A 165 -3.77 15.28 -25.06
N HIS A 166 -4.53 14.63 -24.17
CA HIS A 166 -4.81 13.19 -24.25
C HIS A 166 -5.33 12.77 -25.62
N SER A 167 -6.34 13.49 -26.13
CA SER A 167 -7.01 13.20 -27.39
C SER A 167 -6.08 13.26 -28.62
N ARG A 168 -4.92 13.91 -28.52
CA ARG A 168 -3.92 13.98 -29.59
C ARG A 168 -2.80 12.95 -29.45
N LEU A 169 -2.58 12.46 -28.25
CA LEU A 169 -1.41 11.63 -27.90
C LEU A 169 -1.79 10.16 -27.70
N SER A 170 -3.03 9.87 -27.33
CA SER A 170 -3.54 8.54 -27.06
C SER A 170 -4.40 8.02 -28.21
N ARG A 171 -4.52 6.70 -28.30
CA ARG A 171 -5.49 6.04 -29.18
C ARG A 171 -6.90 6.04 -28.59
N GLU A 172 -6.99 6.03 -27.27
CA GLU A 172 -8.25 6.10 -26.53
C GLU A 172 -8.67 7.56 -26.38
N ARG A 173 -9.97 7.85 -26.46
CA ARG A 173 -10.52 9.21 -26.35
C ARG A 173 -10.53 9.72 -24.92
N VAL A 174 -10.65 8.82 -23.96
CA VAL A 174 -10.75 9.13 -22.53
C VAL A 174 -9.50 8.65 -21.81
N SER A 175 -8.91 9.51 -20.97
CA SER A 175 -7.74 9.14 -20.18
C SER A 175 -8.11 8.26 -18.99
N PRO A 176 -7.38 7.15 -18.73
CA PRO A 176 -7.61 6.31 -17.55
C PRO A 176 -7.41 7.08 -16.25
N TRP A 177 -6.54 8.10 -16.27
CA TRP A 177 -6.31 8.99 -15.14
C TRP A 177 -7.53 9.83 -14.79
N TRP A 178 -8.17 10.47 -15.78
CA TRP A 178 -9.36 11.29 -15.54
C TRP A 178 -10.50 10.43 -15.00
N ALA A 179 -10.65 9.20 -15.52
CA ALA A 179 -11.62 8.26 -15.01
C ALA A 179 -11.31 7.83 -13.56
N ALA A 180 -10.05 7.52 -13.23
CA ALA A 180 -9.66 7.18 -11.86
C ALA A 180 -9.88 8.34 -10.87
N LEU A 181 -9.50 9.57 -11.25
CA LEU A 181 -9.72 10.77 -10.43
C LEU A 181 -11.20 11.09 -10.27
N LEU A 182 -12.00 10.96 -11.34
CA LEU A 182 -13.44 11.13 -11.28
C LEU A 182 -14.08 10.09 -10.35
N TRP A 183 -13.67 8.82 -10.44
CA TRP A 183 -14.15 7.78 -9.54
C TRP A 183 -13.81 8.10 -8.08
N LEU A 184 -12.59 8.55 -7.78
CA LEU A 184 -12.20 9.00 -6.45
C LEU A 184 -13.05 10.18 -5.97
N ALA A 185 -13.29 11.17 -6.83
CA ALA A 185 -14.13 12.32 -6.51
C ALA A 185 -15.59 11.93 -6.21
N LEU A 186 -16.09 10.84 -6.80
CA LEU A 186 -17.42 10.31 -6.54
C LEU A 186 -17.47 9.46 -5.26
N VAL A 187 -16.48 8.60 -5.03
CA VAL A 187 -16.51 7.60 -3.93
C VAL A 187 -16.03 8.18 -2.60
N LEU A 188 -15.01 9.03 -2.59
CA LEU A 188 -14.41 9.53 -1.35
C LEU A 188 -15.39 10.34 -0.50
N PRO A 189 -16.23 11.24 -1.05
CA PRO A 189 -17.25 11.94 -0.28
C PRO A 189 -18.29 11.01 0.35
N VAL A 190 -18.54 9.85 -0.26
CA VAL A 190 -19.53 8.86 0.22
C VAL A 190 -18.93 7.98 1.31
N GLN A 191 -17.70 7.49 1.11
CA GLN A 191 -17.03 6.62 2.08
C GLN A 191 -16.42 7.39 3.26
N ARG A 192 -15.86 8.58 3.02
CA ARG A 192 -15.08 9.38 3.99
C ARG A 192 -14.08 8.54 4.80
N PRO A 193 -13.26 7.69 4.16
CA PRO A 193 -12.28 6.89 4.89
C PRO A 193 -11.13 7.80 5.36
N ASN A 194 -10.29 7.30 6.27
CA ASN A 194 -8.97 7.88 6.49
C ASN A 194 -8.07 7.56 5.27
N PRO A 195 -7.73 8.54 4.41
CA PRO A 195 -7.18 8.28 3.09
C PRO A 195 -5.65 8.15 3.15
N LEU A 196 -5.19 7.13 3.86
CA LEU A 196 -3.76 6.82 4.02
C LEU A 196 -3.06 6.63 2.66
N ALA A 197 -1.75 6.90 2.61
CA ALA A 197 -0.94 6.82 1.39
C ALA A 197 -1.15 5.53 0.57
N ARG A 198 -1.31 4.39 1.25
CA ARG A 198 -1.60 3.07 0.67
C ARG A 198 -2.84 3.01 -0.22
N LEU A 199 -3.85 3.85 0.05
CA LEU A 199 -5.07 3.92 -0.75
C LEU A 199 -4.75 4.38 -2.18
N TRP A 200 -3.82 5.32 -2.30
CA TRP A 200 -3.43 5.98 -3.54
C TRP A 200 -2.37 5.21 -4.32
N THR A 201 -1.71 4.22 -3.72
CA THR A 201 -0.58 3.48 -4.31
C THR A 201 -0.87 2.89 -5.70
N TYR A 202 -2.13 2.56 -6.03
CA TYR A 202 -2.50 2.08 -7.37
C TYR A 202 -2.37 3.14 -8.49
N LEU A 203 -2.31 4.42 -8.12
CA LEU A 203 -2.11 5.53 -9.06
C LEU A 203 -0.63 5.70 -9.44
N ILE A 204 0.32 5.14 -8.66
CA ILE A 204 1.76 5.26 -8.93
C ILE A 204 2.10 4.75 -10.35
N PRO A 205 1.64 3.57 -10.81
CA PRO A 205 1.88 3.14 -12.19
C PRO A 205 1.31 4.11 -13.22
N LEU A 206 0.09 4.63 -13.01
CA LEU A 206 -0.51 5.60 -13.93
C LEU A 206 0.33 6.90 -13.98
N TRP A 207 0.85 7.34 -12.84
CA TRP A 207 1.73 8.48 -12.69
C TRP A 207 3.07 8.33 -13.35
N ALA A 208 3.76 7.22 -13.11
CA ALA A 208 5.00 6.92 -13.78
C ALA A 208 4.80 6.83 -15.31
N LEU A 209 3.77 6.12 -15.78
CA LEU A 209 3.49 5.96 -17.21
C LEU A 209 3.13 7.29 -17.89
N SER A 210 2.34 8.14 -17.24
CA SER A 210 1.97 9.44 -17.80
C SER A 210 3.13 10.41 -17.78
N GLY A 211 3.93 10.41 -16.71
CA GLY A 211 5.19 11.16 -16.65
C GLY A 211 6.15 10.76 -17.76
N ALA A 212 6.31 9.46 -18.01
CA ALA A 212 7.15 8.94 -19.09
C ALA A 212 6.61 9.35 -20.47
N ALA A 213 5.30 9.19 -20.72
CA ALA A 213 4.68 9.58 -21.99
C ALA A 213 4.83 11.08 -22.27
N GLY A 214 4.59 11.93 -21.27
CA GLY A 214 4.81 13.36 -21.36
C GLY A 214 6.28 13.75 -21.54
N GLY A 215 7.19 13.07 -20.85
CA GLY A 215 8.62 13.26 -21.01
C GLY A 215 9.11 12.96 -22.42
N VAL A 216 8.59 11.91 -23.06
CA VAL A 216 8.89 11.60 -24.47
C VAL A 216 8.36 12.69 -25.41
N VAL A 217 7.17 13.22 -25.15
CA VAL A 217 6.60 14.33 -25.95
C VAL A 217 7.46 15.59 -25.80
N LEU A 218 7.83 15.94 -24.57
CA LEU A 218 8.70 17.08 -24.28
C LEU A 218 10.08 16.90 -24.93
N TRP A 219 10.67 15.72 -24.83
CA TRP A 219 11.95 15.40 -25.48
C TRP A 219 11.90 15.58 -26.99
N ARG A 220 10.86 15.06 -27.64
CA ARG A 220 10.65 15.24 -29.09
C ARG A 220 10.49 16.70 -29.48
N TRP A 221 9.83 17.50 -28.64
CA TRP A 221 9.69 18.93 -28.87
C TRP A 221 11.03 19.67 -28.73
N LEU A 222 11.81 19.37 -27.69
CA LEU A 222 13.14 19.96 -27.46
C LEU A 222 14.14 19.58 -28.55
N THR A 223 14.07 18.34 -29.03
CA THR A 223 14.99 17.79 -30.06
C THR A 223 14.42 17.88 -31.48
N ARG A 224 13.37 18.69 -31.71
CA ARG A 224 12.70 18.77 -33.03
C ARG A 224 13.63 19.19 -34.18
N GLN A 225 14.68 19.94 -33.87
CA GLN A 225 15.68 20.40 -34.85
C GLN A 225 16.85 19.42 -35.02
N TRP A 226 16.92 18.37 -34.20
CA TRP A 226 18.03 17.42 -34.22
C TRP A 226 17.78 16.32 -35.25
N PRO A 227 18.83 15.73 -35.84
CA PRO A 227 18.69 14.50 -36.62
C PRO A 227 18.00 13.41 -35.78
N LYS A 228 16.98 12.73 -36.34
CA LYS A 228 16.18 11.73 -35.61
C LYS A 228 17.05 10.68 -34.91
N ALA A 229 18.09 10.18 -35.59
CA ALA A 229 19.00 9.18 -35.04
C ALA A 229 19.82 9.72 -33.84
N LEU A 230 20.16 11.01 -33.83
CA LEU A 230 20.84 11.64 -32.70
C LEU A 230 19.88 11.81 -31.52
N ALA A 231 18.67 12.34 -31.77
CA ALA A 231 17.65 12.54 -30.75
C ALA A 231 17.26 11.23 -30.04
N VAL A 232 17.13 10.12 -30.78
CA VAL A 232 16.84 8.81 -30.19
C VAL A 232 18.02 8.31 -29.36
N ARG A 233 19.25 8.34 -29.90
CA ARG A 233 20.44 7.88 -29.15
C ARG A 233 20.66 8.68 -27.87
N ALA A 234 20.54 10.00 -27.93
CA ALA A 234 20.65 10.88 -26.78
C ALA A 234 19.52 10.62 -25.76
N GLY A 235 18.29 10.40 -26.21
CA GLY A 235 17.17 10.06 -25.32
C GLY A 235 17.34 8.71 -24.62
N VAL A 236 17.84 7.69 -25.32
CA VAL A 236 18.18 6.39 -24.73
C VAL A 236 19.32 6.53 -23.73
N ALA A 237 20.40 7.23 -24.09
CA ALA A 237 21.52 7.48 -23.19
C ALA A 237 21.08 8.22 -21.91
N LEU A 238 20.26 9.26 -22.04
CA LEU A 238 19.69 9.99 -20.91
C LEU A 238 18.82 9.08 -20.02
N SER A 239 17.98 8.24 -20.63
CA SER A 239 17.13 7.29 -19.89
C SER A 239 17.97 6.28 -19.12
N LEU A 240 19.03 5.73 -19.74
CA LEU A 240 19.96 4.80 -19.10
C LEU A 240 20.73 5.48 -17.96
N LEU A 241 21.15 6.74 -18.14
CA LEU A 241 21.83 7.51 -17.09
C LEU A 241 20.91 7.80 -15.91
N LEU A 242 19.65 8.15 -16.15
CA LEU A 242 18.67 8.40 -15.09
C LEU A 242 18.34 7.12 -14.32
N VAL A 243 18.02 6.04 -15.02
CA VAL A 243 17.71 4.74 -14.40
C VAL A 243 18.94 4.17 -13.70
N GLY A 244 20.10 4.20 -14.34
CA GLY A 244 21.36 3.73 -13.77
C GLY A 244 21.80 4.56 -12.57
N GLY A 245 21.63 5.89 -12.64
CA GLY A 245 21.91 6.79 -11.52
C GLY A 245 20.98 6.55 -10.33
N LEU A 246 19.69 6.34 -10.57
CA LEU A 246 18.73 6.00 -9.52
C LEU A 246 19.01 4.61 -8.92
N ALA A 247 19.29 3.61 -9.75
CA ALA A 247 19.68 2.27 -9.32
C ALA A 247 20.98 2.28 -8.50
N LEU A 248 21.95 3.11 -8.91
CA LEU A 248 23.19 3.29 -8.15
C LEU A 248 22.95 4.03 -6.84
N ALA A 249 22.15 5.10 -6.83
CA ALA A 249 21.82 5.84 -5.61
C ALA A 249 21.12 4.94 -4.59
N THR A 250 20.08 4.22 -5.03
CA THR A 250 19.37 3.23 -4.20
C THR A 250 20.29 2.10 -3.75
N TRP A 251 21.19 1.60 -4.60
CA TRP A 251 22.18 0.60 -4.19
C TRP A 251 23.22 1.14 -3.21
N LEU A 252 23.66 2.40 -3.34
CA LEU A 252 24.59 3.02 -2.40
C LEU A 252 23.95 3.26 -1.03
N GLU A 253 22.66 3.55 -1.01
CA GLU A 253 21.86 3.79 0.19
C GLU A 253 21.46 2.50 0.89
N TYR A 254 20.89 1.55 0.13
CA TYR A 254 20.29 0.32 0.66
C TYR A 254 21.13 -0.95 0.40
N GLY A 255 21.95 -0.97 -0.64
CA GLY A 255 22.68 -2.14 -1.13
C GLY A 255 24.05 -2.37 -0.50
N ARG A 256 24.55 -1.51 0.38
CA ARG A 256 25.81 -1.73 1.12
C ARG A 256 25.59 -2.76 2.23
N PRO A 257 26.12 -4.00 2.10
CA PRO A 257 26.03 -5.00 3.16
C PRO A 257 26.78 -4.45 4.38
N GLY A 258 26.07 -4.27 5.50
CA GLY A 258 26.61 -3.68 6.73
C GLY A 258 26.00 -2.34 7.16
N ARG A 259 25.36 -1.56 6.26
CA ARG A 259 24.47 -0.43 6.66
C ARG A 259 23.03 -0.87 6.86
N ALA A 260 22.58 -1.86 6.10
CA ALA A 260 21.49 -2.73 6.51
C ALA A 260 21.97 -3.65 7.65
N GLY A 261 22.38 -3.06 8.77
CA GLY A 261 22.64 -3.81 9.99
C GLY A 261 21.37 -4.53 10.43
N VAL A 262 21.54 -5.55 11.27
CA VAL A 262 20.46 -6.16 12.05
C VAL A 262 19.57 -5.02 12.58
N GLY A 263 18.30 -5.01 12.16
CA GLY A 263 17.38 -3.90 12.47
C GLY A 263 17.30 -3.71 14.00
N GLN A 264 16.96 -2.51 14.48
CA GLN A 264 16.89 -2.30 15.94
C GLN A 264 15.93 -3.28 16.64
N VAL A 265 14.81 -3.62 16.00
CA VAL A 265 13.88 -4.64 16.52
C VAL A 265 14.48 -6.05 16.44
N GLU A 266 15.22 -6.38 15.39
CA GLU A 266 15.91 -7.68 15.29
C GLU A 266 17.01 -7.81 16.34
N ARG A 267 17.78 -6.75 16.60
CA ARG A 267 18.78 -6.71 17.68
C ARG A 267 18.12 -6.86 19.05
N ALA A 268 16.98 -6.18 19.27
CA ALA A 268 16.20 -6.34 20.49
C ALA A 268 15.73 -7.79 20.65
N ALA A 269 15.23 -8.42 19.59
CA ALA A 269 14.82 -9.82 19.58
C ALA A 269 15.98 -10.78 19.90
N ILE A 270 17.17 -10.55 19.32
CA ILE A 270 18.38 -11.35 19.63
C ILE A 270 18.70 -11.25 21.12
N PHE A 271 18.74 -10.04 21.68
CA PHE A 271 19.05 -9.85 23.10
C PHE A 271 17.99 -10.47 24.01
N LEU A 272 16.72 -10.36 23.65
CA LEU A 272 15.63 -10.98 24.40
C LEU A 272 15.70 -12.50 24.34
N ASN A 273 15.96 -13.09 23.17
CA ASN A 273 16.09 -14.53 23.00
C ASN A 273 17.24 -15.12 23.83
N GLU A 274 18.32 -14.37 24.02
CA GLU A 274 19.46 -14.77 24.86
C GLU A 274 19.18 -14.62 26.37
N ALA A 275 18.27 -13.73 26.76
CA ALA A 275 18.05 -13.34 28.16
C ALA A 275 16.80 -13.94 28.80
N MET A 276 15.74 -14.18 28.02
CA MET A 276 14.45 -14.63 28.52
C MET A 276 14.49 -16.11 28.92
N GLN A 277 13.77 -16.43 30.00
CA GLN A 277 13.55 -17.77 30.51
C GLN A 277 12.07 -18.15 30.42
N PRO A 278 11.72 -19.44 30.51
CA PRO A 278 10.32 -19.86 30.59
C PRO A 278 9.60 -19.11 31.74
N GLY A 279 8.47 -18.47 31.41
CA GLY A 279 7.72 -17.60 32.33
C GLY A 279 7.90 -16.10 32.07
N ASP A 280 8.84 -15.74 31.19
CA ASP A 280 9.07 -14.35 30.77
C ASP A 280 8.27 -14.00 29.52
N VAL A 281 7.84 -12.74 29.41
CA VAL A 281 7.13 -12.25 28.23
C VAL A 281 7.67 -10.90 27.75
N ALA A 282 7.99 -10.83 26.47
CA ALA A 282 8.28 -9.60 25.76
C ALA A 282 7.00 -8.95 25.22
N LEU A 283 6.76 -7.70 25.63
CA LEU A 283 5.64 -6.88 25.20
C LEU A 283 6.16 -5.66 24.43
N ALA A 284 5.57 -5.43 23.27
CA ALA A 284 5.72 -4.22 22.48
C ALA A 284 4.33 -3.78 22.00
N VAL A 285 4.19 -2.56 21.49
CA VAL A 285 2.96 -2.09 20.80
C VAL A 285 3.25 -1.77 19.35
N GLU A 286 2.22 -1.43 18.58
CA GLU A 286 2.37 -1.08 17.17
C GLU A 286 3.31 0.14 17.03
N PRO A 287 4.26 0.13 16.07
CA PRO A 287 4.50 -0.90 15.05
C PRO A 287 5.59 -1.94 15.36
N GLU A 288 6.23 -1.89 16.53
CA GLU A 288 7.38 -2.74 16.85
C GLU A 288 6.99 -4.19 17.18
N ASP A 289 5.73 -4.43 17.50
CA ASP A 289 5.25 -5.73 17.97
C ASP A 289 5.34 -6.89 16.99
N ALA A 290 4.71 -6.78 15.82
CA ALA A 290 4.71 -7.85 14.83
C ALA A 290 6.15 -8.16 14.33
N PRO A 291 7.00 -7.14 14.05
CA PRO A 291 8.41 -7.40 13.73
C PRO A 291 9.18 -8.05 14.88
N LEU A 292 8.91 -7.69 16.14
CA LEU A 292 9.55 -8.32 17.30
C LEU A 292 9.17 -9.80 17.40
N TRP A 293 7.90 -10.13 17.26
CA TRP A 293 7.40 -11.50 17.37
C TRP A 293 7.96 -12.43 16.32
N PHE A 294 8.00 -12.02 15.04
CA PHE A 294 8.62 -12.88 14.05
C PHE A 294 10.12 -13.01 14.28
N TYR A 295 10.84 -11.96 14.70
CA TYR A 295 12.27 -12.11 14.94
C TYR A 295 12.53 -13.05 16.12
N LEU A 296 11.71 -13.01 17.17
CA LEU A 296 11.77 -14.00 18.25
C LEU A 296 11.54 -15.43 17.72
N LEU A 297 10.49 -15.65 16.92
CA LEU A 297 10.23 -16.95 16.29
C LEU A 297 11.36 -17.41 15.37
N GLU A 298 11.92 -16.52 14.56
CA GLU A 298 13.05 -16.80 13.66
C GLU A 298 14.30 -17.22 14.43
N LYS A 299 14.54 -16.62 15.60
CA LYS A 299 15.66 -16.97 16.49
C LYS A 299 15.37 -18.17 17.40
N GLY A 300 14.21 -18.80 17.27
CA GLY A 300 13.85 -20.04 17.95
C GLY A 300 13.09 -19.87 19.28
N ALA A 301 12.74 -18.66 19.69
CA ALA A 301 11.83 -18.47 20.82
C ALA A 301 10.43 -18.97 20.45
N GLY A 302 9.80 -19.70 21.36
CA GLY A 302 8.40 -20.12 21.22
C GLY A 302 7.43 -18.95 21.40
N ARG A 303 6.15 -19.22 21.09
CA ARG A 303 5.08 -18.19 21.19
C ARG A 303 4.79 -17.77 22.63
N GLU A 304 5.14 -18.60 23.60
CA GLU A 304 5.03 -18.33 25.03
C GLU A 304 5.77 -17.05 25.46
N PHE A 305 6.83 -16.65 24.75
CA PHE A 305 7.60 -15.45 25.07
C PHE A 305 6.94 -14.13 24.67
N PHE A 306 5.79 -14.15 24.00
CA PHE A 306 5.09 -12.91 23.59
C PHE A 306 3.56 -13.05 23.51
N GLU A 307 3.01 -14.28 23.54
CA GLU A 307 1.58 -14.54 23.69
C GLU A 307 1.24 -14.82 25.17
N LEU A 308 0.85 -13.79 25.92
CA LEU A 308 0.48 -13.86 27.35
C LEU A 308 -0.45 -15.04 27.69
N LYS A 309 -1.38 -15.40 26.78
CA LYS A 309 -2.35 -16.50 26.97
C LYS A 309 -1.71 -17.89 27.06
N ARG A 310 -0.43 -18.04 26.67
CA ARG A 310 0.29 -19.32 26.69
C ARG A 310 1.21 -19.47 27.91
N VAL A 311 1.37 -18.42 28.70
CA VAL A 311 2.24 -18.45 29.89
C VAL A 311 1.45 -18.96 31.09
N HIS A 312 1.97 -20.00 31.73
CA HIS A 312 1.32 -20.64 32.88
C HIS A 312 1.62 -19.88 34.18
N GLU A 313 2.87 -19.45 34.35
CA GLU A 313 3.32 -18.63 35.47
C GLU A 313 4.14 -17.47 34.90
N LEU A 314 3.66 -16.23 35.14
CA LEU A 314 4.29 -15.03 34.63
C LEU A 314 5.27 -14.50 35.68
N HIS A 315 6.55 -14.46 35.36
CA HIS A 315 7.60 -14.02 36.30
C HIS A 315 7.98 -12.56 36.07
N GLN A 316 8.25 -12.21 34.82
CA GLN A 316 8.73 -10.87 34.45
C GLN A 316 8.30 -10.48 33.03
N LEU A 317 8.20 -9.16 32.85
CA LEU A 317 7.83 -8.54 31.58
C LEU A 317 9.01 -7.75 31.03
N TYR A 318 9.35 -8.00 29.77
CA TYR A 318 10.26 -7.19 28.98
C TYR A 318 9.44 -6.23 28.11
N LEU A 319 9.42 -4.95 28.49
CA LEU A 319 8.68 -3.90 27.79
C LEU A 319 9.61 -3.26 26.75
N VAL A 320 9.33 -3.47 25.47
CA VAL A 320 10.09 -2.89 24.35
C VAL A 320 9.33 -1.66 23.84
N MET A 321 9.96 -0.50 23.93
CA MET A 321 9.33 0.80 23.64
C MET A 321 10.20 1.63 22.69
N ASP A 322 9.61 2.36 21.75
CA ASP A 322 10.27 3.36 20.91
C ASP A 322 10.08 4.77 21.50
N LEU A 323 11.13 5.28 22.15
CA LEU A 323 11.09 6.61 22.78
C LEU A 323 10.94 7.74 21.76
N SER A 324 11.36 7.52 20.50
CA SER A 324 11.21 8.52 19.44
C SER A 324 9.75 8.80 19.09
N ARG A 325 8.85 7.87 19.43
CA ARG A 325 7.40 7.97 19.24
C ARG A 325 6.66 8.38 20.51
N GLY A 326 7.39 8.64 21.61
CA GLY A 326 6.80 8.98 22.90
C GLY A 326 6.14 7.80 23.63
N GLN A 327 6.46 6.56 23.27
CA GLN A 327 5.86 5.39 23.90
C GLN A 327 6.21 5.29 25.38
N THR A 328 5.22 4.92 26.19
CA THR A 328 5.36 4.77 27.65
C THR A 328 5.05 3.35 28.12
N VAL A 329 5.49 3.00 29.33
CA VAL A 329 5.19 1.72 29.98
C VAL A 329 3.69 1.48 30.08
N GLU A 330 2.95 2.52 30.47
CA GLU A 330 1.49 2.51 30.61
C GLU A 330 0.79 2.23 29.29
N GLU A 331 1.27 2.85 28.21
CA GLU A 331 0.77 2.61 26.85
C GLU A 331 1.04 1.17 26.40
N VAL A 332 2.23 0.63 26.64
CA VAL A 332 2.56 -0.76 26.28
C VAL A 332 1.65 -1.75 27.00
N LEU A 333 1.46 -1.56 28.30
CA LEU A 333 0.61 -2.44 29.11
C LEU A 333 -0.86 -2.35 28.68
N ARG A 334 -1.41 -1.14 28.55
CA ARG A 334 -2.79 -0.95 28.10
C ARG A 334 -3.02 -1.46 26.67
N GLY A 335 -2.07 -1.23 25.77
CA GLY A 335 -2.10 -1.74 24.40
C GLY A 335 -2.14 -3.26 24.33
N ARG A 336 -1.71 -3.94 25.41
CA ARG A 336 -1.77 -5.39 25.59
C ARG A 336 -2.91 -5.86 26.48
N GLY A 337 -3.79 -4.96 26.91
CA GLY A 337 -4.91 -5.27 27.78
C GLY A 337 -4.51 -5.59 29.23
N LEU A 338 -3.32 -5.15 29.66
CA LEU A 338 -2.81 -5.30 31.01
C LEU A 338 -3.05 -4.02 31.83
N ASP A 339 -3.28 -4.19 33.13
CA ASP A 339 -3.36 -3.07 34.08
C ASP A 339 -1.96 -2.47 34.30
N PRO A 340 -1.77 -1.15 34.09
CA PRO A 340 -0.51 -0.47 34.42
C PRO A 340 -0.03 -0.69 35.85
N ALA A 341 -0.93 -0.97 36.80
CA ALA A 341 -0.60 -1.27 38.18
C ALA A 341 0.26 -2.54 38.35
N LEU A 342 0.31 -3.42 37.34
CA LEU A 342 1.21 -4.59 37.33
C LEU A 342 2.70 -4.20 37.34
N CYS A 343 3.02 -3.03 36.81
CA CYS A 343 4.39 -2.53 36.69
C CYS A 343 4.50 -1.11 37.26
N PRO A 344 4.43 -0.95 38.60
CA PRO A 344 4.63 0.35 39.22
C PRO A 344 6.02 0.91 38.86
N PRO A 345 6.20 2.25 38.82
CA PRO A 345 7.48 2.86 38.45
C PRO A 345 8.69 2.35 39.26
N THR A 346 8.46 1.87 40.48
CA THR A 346 9.49 1.29 41.36
C THR A 346 9.94 -0.11 40.97
N SER A 347 9.12 -0.89 40.25
CA SER A 347 9.46 -2.24 39.78
C SER A 347 10.00 -2.28 38.35
N VAL A 348 9.97 -1.14 37.65
CA VAL A 348 10.43 -0.98 36.28
C VAL A 348 11.86 -0.47 36.25
N GLN A 349 12.75 -1.20 35.60
CA GLN A 349 14.14 -0.81 35.42
C GLN A 349 14.52 -0.84 33.95
N THR A 350 15.25 0.17 33.49
CA THR A 350 15.83 0.15 32.14
C THR A 350 16.87 -0.96 32.08
N TRP A 351 16.66 -1.93 31.20
CA TRP A 351 17.55 -3.08 31.06
C TRP A 351 18.56 -2.87 29.93
N ARG A 352 18.11 -2.42 28.76
CA ARG A 352 18.97 -2.21 27.59
C ARG A 352 18.36 -1.19 26.61
N THR A 353 19.22 -0.46 25.91
CA THR A 353 18.83 0.44 24.82
C THR A 353 19.40 -0.07 23.50
N VAL A 354 18.57 -0.11 22.45
CA VAL A 354 18.91 -0.60 21.12
C VAL A 354 18.44 0.39 20.06
N GLY A 355 19.31 1.30 19.64
CA GLY A 355 18.92 2.37 18.72
C GLY A 355 17.93 3.33 19.40
N THR A 356 16.73 3.50 18.84
CA THR A 356 15.65 4.29 19.49
C THR A 356 14.81 3.47 20.46
N LEU A 357 15.02 2.14 20.51
CA LEU A 357 14.27 1.26 21.38
C LEU A 357 14.87 1.21 22.79
N GLU A 358 14.02 1.31 23.79
CA GLU A 358 14.34 1.03 25.19
C GLU A 358 13.62 -0.25 25.63
N ILE A 359 14.38 -1.20 26.16
CA ILE A 359 13.87 -2.41 26.77
C ILE A 359 13.90 -2.21 28.28
N LYS A 360 12.72 -2.20 28.90
CA LYS A 360 12.55 -2.13 30.34
C LYS A 360 12.15 -3.48 30.89
N LEU A 361 12.71 -3.83 32.04
CA LEU A 361 12.33 -5.01 32.78
C LEU A 361 11.34 -4.60 33.88
N CYS A 362 10.20 -5.27 33.94
CA CYS A 362 9.26 -5.18 35.03
C CYS A 362 9.21 -6.54 35.73
N ARG A 363 9.67 -6.57 36.98
CA ARG A 363 9.51 -7.75 37.84
C ARG A 363 8.15 -7.66 38.51
N LEU A 364 7.36 -8.71 38.37
CA LEU A 364 6.06 -8.77 39.03
C LEU A 364 6.28 -8.92 40.53
N ALA A 365 5.48 -8.20 41.32
CA ALA A 365 5.46 -8.41 42.76
C ALA A 365 4.94 -9.83 43.03
N PRO A 366 5.54 -10.58 43.97
CA PRO A 366 5.13 -11.95 44.31
C PRO A 366 3.70 -12.02 44.84
#